data_AF-R9LAC2-F1
#
_entry.id   AF-R9LAC2-F1
#
_cell.length_a   1.000
_cell.length_b   1.000
_cell.length_c   1.000
_cell.angle_alpha   90.00
_cell.angle_beta   90.00
_cell.angle_gamma   90.00
#
_symmetry.space_group_name_H-M   'P 1'
#
loop_
_entity.id
_entity.type
_entity.pdbx_description
1 polymer ?
#
loop_
_entity_poly.entity_id
_entity_poly.type
_entity_poly.pdbx_seq_one_letter_code
_entity_poly.pdbx_strand_id
1 'polypeptide(L)' 'MPEQKTIGQLMEEMRLKAGAREYSGHSYMDLNRFAEDTRHMIIFDTLTADSPVGWKGERSRAFLTE' A
#
# COMPACT_ATOMS: atom_id res chain seq x y z
N MET A 1 -10.76 9.48 30.51
CA MET A 1 -10.04 10.31 29.51
C MET A 1 -10.29 9.67 28.16
N PRO A 2 -10.81 10.38 27.14
CA PRO A 2 -10.86 9.82 25.80
C PRO A 2 -9.43 9.54 25.33
N GLU A 3 -9.21 8.36 24.76
CA GLU A 3 -7.92 7.92 24.25
C GLU A 3 -7.44 8.92 23.19
N GLN A 4 -6.28 9.56 23.42
CA GLN A 4 -5.72 10.50 22.45
C GLN A 4 -5.13 9.71 21.29
N LYS A 5 -5.74 9.84 20.11
CA LYS A 5 -5.24 9.19 18.89
C LYS A 5 -3.95 9.85 18.43
N THR A 6 -2.99 9.02 18.01
CA THR A 6 -1.78 9.47 17.33
C THR A 6 -2.11 10.04 15.96
N ILE A 7 -1.20 10.85 15.39
CA ILE A 7 -1.33 11.36 14.02
C ILE A 7 -1.50 10.21 13.01
N GLY A 8 -0.77 9.10 13.19
CA GLY A 8 -0.89 7.92 12.33
C GLY A 8 -2.29 7.30 12.34
N GLN A 9 -2.90 7.17 13.53
CA GLN A 9 -4.27 6.67 13.67
C GLN A 9 -5.29 7.62 13.03
N LEU A 10 -5.11 8.94 13.15
CA LEU A 10 -5.98 9.93 12.52
C LEU A 10 -5.87 9.87 10.98
N MET A 11 -4.66 9.72 10.45
CA MET A 11 -4.43 9.59 9.00
C MET A 11 -5.07 8.31 8.45
N GLU A 12 -4.93 7.19 9.16
CA GLU A 12 -5.53 5.92 8.78
C GLU A 12 -7.07 5.97 8.77
N GLU A 13 -7.68 6.63 9.76
CA GLU A 13 -9.13 6.86 9.77
C GLU A 13 -9.60 7.71 8.60
N MET A 14 -8.83 8.75 8.24
CA MET A 14 -9.14 9.59 7.08
C MET A 14 -9.00 8.81 5.75
N ARG A 15 -8.00 7.93 5.64
CA ARG A 15 -7.84 7.03 4.50
C ARG A 15 -9.05 6.12 4.33
N LEU A 16 -9.47 5.46 5.42
CA LEU A 16 -10.63 4.57 5.41
C LEU A 16 -11.92 5.32 5.05
N LYS A 17 -12.13 6.53 5.61
CA LYS A 17 -13.27 7.39 5.27
C LYS A 17 -13.29 7.83 3.82
N ALA A 18 -12.12 8.08 3.22
CA ALA A 18 -11.99 8.43 1.81
C ALA A 18 -12.21 7.22 0.87
N GLY A 19 -12.40 6.02 1.41
CA GLY A 19 -12.55 4.79 0.62
C GLY A 19 -11.25 4.34 -0.04
N ALA A 20 -10.10 4.88 0.37
CA ALA A 20 -8.81 4.49 -0.18
C ALA A 20 -8.45 3.08 0.30
N ARG A 21 -8.29 2.15 -0.64
CA ARG A 21 -7.88 0.77 -0.35
C ARG A 21 -6.41 0.68 0.02
N GLU A 22 -6.11 -0.27 0.89
CA GLU A 22 -4.73 -0.73 1.09
C GLU A 22 -4.42 -1.77 0.03
N TYR A 23 -3.24 -1.70 -0.55
CA TYR A 23 -2.80 -2.70 -1.53
C TYR A 23 -1.84 -3.65 -0.85
N SER A 24 -1.85 -4.90 -1.30
CA SER A 24 -0.91 -5.87 -0.78
C SER A 24 0.53 -5.48 -1.12
N GLY A 25 1.45 -5.89 -0.25
CA GLY A 25 2.89 -5.64 -0.35
C GLY A 25 3.38 -4.49 0.52
N HIS A 26 2.61 -3.41 0.70
CA HIS A 26 3.08 -2.23 1.42
C HIS A 26 1.95 -1.49 2.18
N SER A 27 2.29 -0.93 3.34
CA SER A 27 1.33 -0.22 4.22
C SER A 27 0.99 1.16 3.67
N TYR A 28 -0.16 1.74 4.02
CA TYR A 28 -0.57 3.07 3.51
C TYR A 28 0.48 4.20 3.64
N MET A 29 1.36 4.13 4.65
CA MET A 29 2.45 5.09 4.81
C MET A 29 3.50 5.00 3.69
N ASP A 30 3.67 3.82 3.09
CA ASP A 30 4.63 3.38 2.06
C ASP A 30 5.90 4.24 1.96
N LEU A 31 6.74 4.25 3.00
CA LEU A 31 7.94 5.08 3.03
C LEU A 31 8.92 4.80 1.87
N ASN A 32 8.90 3.59 1.30
CA ASN A 32 9.72 3.20 0.15
C ASN A 32 9.47 4.05 -1.11
N ARG A 33 8.33 4.74 -1.20
CA ARG A 33 8.07 5.70 -2.30
C ARG A 33 9.07 6.87 -2.32
N PHE A 34 9.73 7.12 -1.20
CA PHE A 34 10.72 8.20 -1.03
C PHE A 34 12.15 7.67 -0.98
N ALA A 35 12.38 6.37 -1.17
CA ALA A 35 13.74 5.86 -1.30
C ALA A 35 14.39 6.42 -2.57
N GLU A 36 15.69 6.76 -2.49
CA GLU A 36 16.42 7.45 -3.55
C GLU A 36 16.55 6.61 -4.84
N ASP A 37 16.57 5.29 -4.67
CA ASP A 37 16.66 4.29 -5.71
C ASP A 37 15.30 3.89 -6.31
N THR A 38 14.17 4.25 -5.69
CA THR A 38 12.84 4.00 -6.25
C THR A 38 12.62 4.85 -7.50
N ARG A 39 12.43 4.20 -8.65
CA ARG A 39 12.16 4.85 -9.94
C ARG A 39 10.69 4.85 -10.31
N HIS A 40 10.02 3.72 -10.08
CA HIS A 40 8.64 3.54 -10.45
C HIS A 40 7.82 2.96 -9.30
N MET A 41 6.60 3.45 -9.14
CA MET A 41 5.57 2.82 -8.34
C MET A 41 4.49 2.30 -9.27
N ILE A 42 4.23 0.99 -9.22
CA ILE A 42 3.18 0.36 -10.03
C ILE A 42 2.13 -0.28 -9.14
N ILE A 43 0.88 -0.25 -9.61
CA ILE A 43 -0.24 -0.98 -9.03
C ILE A 43 -0.73 -1.94 -10.09
N PHE A 44 -0.86 -3.21 -9.73
CA PHE A 44 -1.27 -4.26 -10.66
C PHE A 44 -2.22 -5.26 -10.00
N ASP A 45 -3.06 -5.89 -10.82
CA ASP A 45 -3.93 -6.99 -10.43
C ASP A 45 -3.29 -8.31 -10.84
N THR A 46 -3.26 -9.27 -9.92
CA THR A 46 -2.82 -10.63 -10.24
C THR A 46 -3.99 -11.43 -10.80
N LEU A 47 -3.89 -11.84 -12.06
CA LEU A 47 -5.00 -12.50 -12.77
C LEU A 47 -4.99 -14.03 -12.67
N THR A 48 -3.84 -14.63 -12.38
CA THR A 48 -3.63 -16.09 -12.36
C THR A 48 -3.30 -16.58 -10.95
N ALA A 49 -3.64 -17.84 -10.66
CA ALA A 49 -3.32 -18.46 -9.37
C ALA A 49 -1.83 -18.86 -9.27
N ASP A 50 -1.19 -19.14 -10.40
CA ASP A 50 0.22 -19.56 -10.49
C ASP A 50 1.18 -18.37 -10.66
N SER A 51 0.82 -17.19 -10.12
CA SER A 51 1.66 -16.00 -10.23
C SER A 51 2.79 -16.03 -9.20
N PRO A 52 4.04 -15.70 -9.59
CA PRO A 52 5.17 -15.64 -8.65
C PRO A 52 5.12 -14.42 -7.72
N VAL A 53 4.23 -13.45 -7.97
CA VAL A 53 4.24 -12.12 -7.34
C VAL A 53 2.93 -11.77 -6.63
N GLY A 54 2.01 -12.72 -6.46
CA GLY A 54 0.75 -12.50 -5.74
C GLY A 54 -0.28 -13.60 -5.95
N TRP A 55 -1.43 -13.47 -5.32
CA TRP A 55 -2.56 -14.39 -5.42
C TRP A 55 -3.60 -13.92 -6.43
N LYS A 56 -4.32 -14.85 -7.07
CA LYS A 56 -5.40 -14.50 -8.01
C LYS A 56 -6.43 -13.56 -7.37
N GLY A 57 -6.68 -12.43 -8.02
CA GLY A 57 -7.62 -11.38 -7.58
C GLY A 57 -7.01 -10.36 -6.61
N GLU A 58 -5.75 -10.53 -6.23
CA GLU A 58 -5.03 -9.58 -5.38
C GLU A 58 -4.62 -8.34 -6.19
N ARG A 59 -4.85 -7.15 -5.60
CA ARG A 59 -4.29 -5.89 -6.10
C ARG A 59 -3.10 -5.50 -5.24
N SER A 60 -1.94 -5.47 -5.86
CA SER A 60 -0.66 -5.26 -5.19
C SER A 60 0.00 -3.98 -5.66
N ARG A 61 0.86 -3.43 -4.81
CA ARG A 61 1.75 -2.32 -5.14
C ARG A 61 3.19 -2.79 -5.10
N ALA A 62 4.00 -2.35 -6.06
CA ALA A 62 5.44 -2.59 -6.06
C ALA A 62 6.20 -1.31 -6.35
N PHE A 63 7.39 -1.20 -5.76
CA PHE A 63 8.38 -0.16 -6.04
C PHE A 63 9.52 -0.80 -6.82
N LEU A 64 9.79 -0.26 -8.01
CA LEU A 64 10.84 -0.73 -8.89
C LEU A 64 12.02 0.22 -8.79
N THR A 65 13.19 -0.35 -8.53
CA THR A 65 14.49 0.31 -8.63
C THR A 65 15.08 0.04 -10.02
N GLU A 66 16.26 0.60 -10.31
CA GLU A 66 17.06 0.20 -11.49
C GLU A 66 17.58 -1.24 -11.38
#